data_AF-A0A7C5GFN8-F1
#
_entry.id   AF-A0A7C5GFN8-F1
#
_cell.length_a   1.000
_cell.length_b   1.000
_cell.length_c   1.000
_cell.angle_alpha   90.00
_cell.angle_beta   90.00
_cell.angle_gamma   90.00
#
_symmetry.space_group_name_H-M   'P 1'
#
loop_
_entity.id
_entity.type
_entity.pdbx_description
1 polymer ?
#
loop_
_entity_poly.entity_id
_entity_poly.type
_entity_poly.pdbx_seq_one_letter_code
_entity_poly.pdbx_strand_id
1 'polypeptide(L)'
;MRYELTEKTTLRASAGKGYRTANILAEHLSVLASSRELIIHSNGDYGFGLNQESAWNYGLSITNKFEAFYREGSISTTFYRTDFINQIVFDMEQSPNEVHFYNLKGQSYANSFQFKIDYELLKRLDVRIAYRYYDVKSTYGDELKQAPLLSPHRGFLNIAYNSRKHWKFDATLNIQGSKRIPSIEAENQIYSRPETSPVFGLVNTQISKKWNEKFEVYLGGENILNYKQQDPIISAENPYGPFFDASLIWGPVFGIKVYAGLRLTIL
;
A
#
# COMPACT_ATOMS: atom_id res chain seq x y z
N MET A 1 6.51 1.75 -25.06
CA MET A 1 7.52 1.05 -25.86
C MET A 1 7.95 -0.23 -25.15
N ARG A 2 8.12 -1.33 -25.90
CA ARG A 2 8.73 -2.59 -25.43
C ARG A 2 9.84 -2.93 -26.40
N TYR A 3 11.01 -3.28 -25.88
CA TYR A 3 12.16 -3.69 -26.66
C TYR A 3 12.77 -4.96 -26.06
N GLU A 4 13.13 -5.90 -26.91
CA GLU A 4 13.80 -7.14 -26.50
C GLU A 4 15.29 -6.96 -26.76
N LEU A 5 16.07 -6.76 -25.69
CA LEU A 5 17.54 -6.61 -25.78
C LEU A 5 18.19 -7.95 -26.14
N THR A 6 17.62 -9.03 -25.61
CA THR A 6 17.92 -10.43 -25.97
C THR A 6 16.63 -11.23 -25.86
N GLU A 7 16.61 -12.49 -26.32
CA GLU A 7 15.46 -13.39 -26.16
C GLU A 7 15.01 -13.54 -24.70
N LYS A 8 15.92 -13.33 -23.75
CA LYS A 8 15.69 -13.45 -22.31
C LYS A 8 15.54 -12.10 -21.60
N THR A 9 15.81 -10.97 -22.26
CA THR A 9 15.83 -9.65 -21.62
C THR A 9 14.88 -8.68 -22.31
N THR A 10 13.89 -8.21 -21.58
CA THR A 10 12.93 -7.21 -22.07
C THR A 10 13.10 -5.90 -21.32
N LEU A 11 13.25 -4.82 -22.08
CA LEU A 11 13.16 -3.44 -21.60
C LEU A 11 11.78 -2.88 -21.97
N ARG A 12 11.16 -2.13 -21.06
CA ARG A 12 9.91 -1.40 -21.31
C ARG A 12 10.04 0.02 -20.80
N ALA A 13 9.54 0.96 -21.60
CA ALA A 13 9.43 2.35 -21.23
C ALA A 13 8.00 2.83 -21.51
N SER A 14 7.45 3.65 -20.63
CA SER A 14 6.11 4.23 -20.76
C SER A 14 6.12 5.68 -20.29
N ALA A 15 5.41 6.55 -20.99
CA ALA A 15 5.08 7.88 -20.54
C ALA A 15 3.62 8.15 -20.84
N GLY A 16 2.92 8.87 -19.97
CA GLY A 16 1.52 9.22 -20.18
C GLY A 16 1.04 10.30 -19.24
N LYS A 17 0.05 11.08 -19.70
CA LYS A 17 -0.65 12.07 -18.90
C LYS A 17 -2.07 11.59 -18.61
N GLY A 18 -2.49 11.71 -17.36
CA GLY A 18 -3.85 11.44 -16.92
C GLY A 18 -4.49 12.69 -16.33
N TYR A 19 -5.83 12.75 -16.39
CA TYR A 19 -6.64 13.77 -15.72
C TYR A 19 -7.67 13.07 -14.84
N ARG A 20 -8.02 13.70 -13.71
CA ARG A 20 -8.93 13.11 -12.74
C ARG A 20 -9.66 14.21 -11.98
N THR A 21 -10.97 14.06 -11.88
CA THR A 21 -11.78 14.87 -10.96
C THR A 21 -11.87 14.12 -9.63
N ALA A 22 -11.48 14.77 -8.53
CA ALA A 22 -11.46 14.14 -7.22
C ALA A 22 -12.87 13.95 -6.66
N ASN A 23 -13.09 12.81 -6.02
CA ASN A 23 -14.22 12.55 -5.14
C ASN A 23 -13.71 12.45 -3.70
N ILE A 24 -13.47 13.61 -3.09
CA ILE A 24 -12.75 13.74 -1.82
C ILE A 24 -13.36 12.93 -0.67
N LEU A 25 -14.69 12.78 -0.61
CA LEU A 25 -15.35 12.02 0.45
C LEU A 25 -15.20 10.51 0.24
N ALA A 26 -15.38 10.04 -0.99
CA ALA A 26 -15.24 8.62 -1.31
C ALA A 26 -13.77 8.15 -1.19
N GLU A 27 -12.82 9.04 -1.48
CA GLU A 27 -11.39 8.75 -1.42
C GLU A 27 -10.83 8.78 -0.01
N HIS A 28 -11.45 9.56 0.88
CA HIS A 28 -10.99 9.75 2.26
C HIS A 28 -12.05 9.33 3.28
N LEU A 29 -12.77 8.23 3.03
CA LEU A 29 -13.87 7.77 3.89
C LEU A 29 -13.46 7.59 5.37
N SER A 30 -12.19 7.24 5.63
CA SER A 30 -11.67 7.09 7.00
C SER A 30 -11.79 8.36 7.83
N VAL A 31 -11.74 9.55 7.23
CA VAL A 31 -11.86 10.82 7.96
C VAL A 31 -13.25 11.02 8.55
N LEU A 32 -14.28 10.41 7.94
CA LEU A 32 -15.66 10.48 8.45
C LEU A 32 -15.83 9.72 9.76
N ALA A 33 -14.86 8.87 10.13
CA ALA A 33 -14.75 8.25 11.44
C ALA A 33 -13.89 9.08 12.40
N SER A 34 -14.04 10.41 12.35
CA SER A 34 -13.41 11.36 13.27
C SER A 34 -14.34 12.53 13.53
N SER A 35 -14.08 13.28 14.60
CA SER A 35 -14.77 14.53 14.93
C SER A 35 -14.22 15.74 14.19
N ARG A 36 -13.32 15.55 13.22
CA ARG A 36 -12.70 16.67 12.49
C ARG A 36 -13.69 17.33 11.54
N GLU A 37 -13.72 18.66 11.55
CA GLU A 37 -14.46 19.45 10.59
C GLU A 37 -13.79 19.37 9.21
N LEU A 38 -14.60 19.19 8.16
CA LEU A 38 -14.11 19.12 6.79
C LEU A 38 -14.15 20.51 6.15
N ILE A 39 -12.98 21.08 5.91
CA ILE A 39 -12.83 22.40 5.30
C ILE A 39 -12.43 22.24 3.85
N ILE A 40 -13.31 22.64 2.93
CA ILE A 40 -13.06 22.55 1.49
C ILE A 40 -12.77 23.95 0.94
N HIS A 41 -11.56 24.15 0.43
CA HIS A 41 -11.13 25.43 -0.16
C HIS A 41 -11.64 25.54 -1.60
N SER A 42 -12.94 25.79 -1.74
CA SER A 42 -13.67 25.81 -3.01
C SER A 42 -13.31 27.02 -3.88
N ASN A 43 -12.35 26.86 -4.79
CA ASN A 43 -11.86 27.91 -5.70
C ASN A 43 -11.85 27.50 -7.19
N GLY A 44 -12.47 26.38 -7.54
CA GLY A 44 -12.44 25.78 -8.87
C GLY A 44 -13.82 25.34 -9.37
N ASP A 45 -13.87 24.95 -10.64
CA ASP A 45 -15.12 24.73 -11.37
C ASP A 45 -15.60 23.26 -11.41
N TYR A 46 -14.88 22.33 -10.76
CA TYR A 46 -15.22 20.90 -10.77
C TYR A 46 -15.78 20.43 -9.41
N GLY A 47 -15.77 19.12 -9.17
CA GLY A 47 -16.36 18.50 -7.98
C GLY A 47 -15.87 19.15 -6.68
N PHE A 48 -16.81 19.41 -5.77
CA PHE A 48 -16.57 20.08 -4.48
C PHE A 48 -15.95 21.49 -4.59
N GLY A 49 -16.05 22.13 -5.77
CA GLY A 49 -15.44 23.44 -6.02
C GLY A 49 -13.93 23.39 -6.11
N LEU A 50 -13.35 22.24 -6.47
CA LEU A 50 -11.91 22.05 -6.65
C LEU A 50 -11.58 21.94 -8.14
N ASN A 51 -10.36 22.29 -8.53
CA ASN A 51 -9.90 22.11 -9.91
C ASN A 51 -9.55 20.65 -10.21
N GLN A 52 -9.64 20.27 -11.47
CA GLN A 52 -9.24 18.94 -11.93
C GLN A 52 -7.74 18.69 -11.72
N GLU A 53 -7.40 17.50 -11.23
CA GLU A 53 -6.03 17.04 -11.10
C GLU A 53 -5.50 16.54 -12.43
N SER A 54 -4.19 16.68 -12.64
CA SER A 54 -3.51 15.94 -13.71
C SER A 54 -2.16 15.41 -13.25
N ALA A 55 -1.69 14.35 -13.89
CA ALA A 55 -0.41 13.75 -13.54
C ALA A 55 0.32 13.25 -14.77
N TRP A 56 1.62 13.51 -14.82
CA TRP A 56 2.54 12.88 -15.76
C TRP A 56 3.17 11.66 -15.11
N ASN A 57 3.14 10.53 -15.80
CA ASN A 57 3.69 9.27 -15.33
C ASN A 57 4.75 8.78 -16.30
N TYR A 58 5.93 8.48 -15.78
CA TYR A 58 7.06 7.95 -16.52
C TYR A 58 7.48 6.63 -15.89
N GLY A 59 7.77 5.63 -16.71
CA GLY A 59 8.09 4.29 -16.25
C GLY A 59 9.20 3.66 -17.08
N LEU A 60 10.11 2.98 -16.41
CA LEU A 60 11.16 2.17 -16.99
C LEU A 60 11.23 0.84 -16.25
N SER A 61 11.19 -0.27 -16.98
CA SER A 61 11.35 -1.60 -16.39
C SER A 61 12.27 -2.46 -17.23
N ILE A 62 13.17 -3.19 -16.58
CA ILE A 62 13.95 -4.26 -17.19
C ILE A 62 13.58 -5.58 -16.52
N THR A 63 13.40 -6.62 -17.32
CA THR A 63 13.17 -7.98 -16.85
C THR A 63 14.11 -8.91 -17.59
N ASN A 64 14.89 -9.67 -16.86
CA ASN A 64 15.74 -10.72 -17.39
C ASN A 64 15.21 -12.08 -16.88
N LYS A 65 14.93 -12.97 -17.82
CA LYS A 65 14.66 -14.39 -17.54
C LYS A 65 15.99 -15.13 -17.53
N PHE A 66 16.13 -16.09 -16.65
CA PHE A 66 17.31 -16.93 -16.59
C PHE A 66 16.90 -18.38 -16.35
N GLU A 67 17.84 -19.27 -16.59
CA GLU A 67 17.73 -20.66 -16.19
C GLU A 67 18.95 -20.99 -15.34
N ALA A 68 18.72 -21.51 -14.13
CA ALA A 68 19.77 -21.92 -13.22
C ALA A 68 19.38 -23.28 -12.63
N PHE A 69 20.30 -24.24 -12.63
CA PHE A 69 20.05 -25.62 -12.17
C PHE A 69 18.83 -26.27 -12.83
N TYR A 70 18.66 -26.07 -14.15
CA TYR A 70 17.55 -26.57 -14.97
C TYR A 70 16.17 -26.06 -14.55
N ARG A 71 16.12 -24.86 -13.96
CA ARG A 71 14.89 -24.22 -13.51
C ARG A 71 14.86 -22.78 -13.95
N GLU A 72 13.70 -22.36 -14.44
CA GLU A 72 13.49 -21.00 -14.89
C GLU A 72 13.32 -20.05 -13.71
N GLY A 73 13.81 -18.83 -13.90
CA GLY A 73 13.61 -17.73 -12.97
C GLY A 73 13.53 -16.41 -13.72
N SER A 74 13.16 -15.36 -13.00
CA SER A 74 13.24 -14.01 -13.51
C SER A 74 13.67 -13.04 -12.43
N ILE A 75 14.44 -12.05 -12.88
CA ILE A 75 14.81 -10.88 -12.10
C ILE A 75 14.26 -9.66 -12.83
N SER A 76 13.63 -8.76 -12.07
CA SER A 76 13.03 -7.56 -12.64
C SER A 76 13.30 -6.36 -11.75
N THR A 77 13.63 -5.25 -12.41
CA THR A 77 13.82 -3.95 -11.79
C THR A 77 12.92 -2.96 -12.49
N THR A 78 12.22 -2.13 -11.72
CA THR A 78 11.25 -1.17 -12.25
C THR A 78 11.36 0.16 -11.52
N PHE A 79 11.31 1.24 -12.28
CA PHE A 79 11.32 2.61 -11.79
C PHE A 79 10.12 3.34 -12.37
N TYR A 80 9.39 4.08 -11.53
CA TYR A 80 8.37 5.02 -11.97
C TYR A 80 8.55 6.38 -11.29
N ARG A 81 8.24 7.44 -12.04
CA ARG A 81 8.10 8.81 -11.58
C ARG A 81 6.71 9.30 -11.94
N THR A 82 6.00 9.85 -10.98
CA THR A 82 4.76 10.59 -11.19
C THR A 82 4.93 12.01 -10.71
N ASP A 83 4.64 12.98 -11.56
CA ASP A 83 4.60 14.41 -11.22
C ASP A 83 3.13 14.85 -11.22
N PHE A 84 2.64 15.28 -10.05
CA PHE A 84 1.26 15.69 -9.88
C PHE A 84 1.11 17.19 -10.07
N ILE A 85 0.04 17.59 -10.75
CA ILE A 85 -0.33 18.98 -11.03
C ILE A 85 -1.75 19.18 -10.51
N ASN A 86 -1.97 20.23 -9.73
CA ASN A 86 -3.25 20.54 -9.09
C ASN A 86 -3.84 19.40 -8.24
N GLN A 87 -3.00 18.48 -7.74
CA GLN A 87 -3.45 17.39 -6.86
C GLN A 87 -4.29 17.94 -5.71
N ILE A 88 -5.39 17.29 -5.37
CA ILE A 88 -6.11 17.62 -4.15
C ILE A 88 -5.31 17.09 -2.97
N VAL A 89 -4.88 18.03 -2.13
CA VAL A 89 -4.17 17.72 -0.88
C VAL A 89 -5.22 17.46 0.19
N PHE A 90 -5.10 16.30 0.84
CA PHE A 90 -5.79 15.96 2.07
C PHE A 90 -4.87 16.30 3.24
N ASP A 91 -5.13 17.43 3.89
CA ASP A 91 -4.26 17.99 4.93
C ASP A 91 -4.92 17.89 6.30
N MET A 92 -4.32 17.08 7.17
CA MET A 92 -4.73 16.85 8.56
C MET A 92 -3.83 17.59 9.55
N GLU A 93 -2.96 18.48 9.07
CA GLU A 93 -1.82 18.99 9.82
C GLU A 93 -1.86 20.51 10.07
N GLN A 94 -2.93 21.19 9.65
CA GLN A 94 -3.14 22.60 9.95
C GLN A 94 -3.81 22.82 11.32
N SER A 95 -4.77 21.98 11.69
CA SER A 95 -5.50 22.04 12.97
C SER A 95 -5.87 20.64 13.46
N PRO A 96 -5.77 20.32 14.76
CA PRO A 96 -6.10 18.99 15.28
C PRO A 96 -7.55 18.56 15.04
N ASN A 97 -8.43 19.54 14.86
CA ASN A 97 -9.87 19.36 14.76
C ASN A 97 -10.39 19.61 13.34
N GLU A 98 -9.53 19.86 12.36
CA GLU A 98 -9.93 20.15 10.99
C GLU A 98 -9.17 19.25 10.02
N VAL A 99 -9.80 19.03 8.87
CA VAL A 99 -9.14 18.48 7.69
C VAL A 99 -9.43 19.38 6.52
N HIS A 100 -8.36 19.82 5.85
CA HIS A 100 -8.47 20.72 4.72
C HIS A 100 -8.31 19.97 3.40
N PHE A 101 -9.16 20.32 2.44
CA PHE A 101 -9.06 19.90 1.05
C PHE A 101 -8.82 21.11 0.16
N TYR A 102 -7.72 21.08 -0.60
CA TYR A 102 -7.36 22.17 -1.50
C TYR A 102 -6.52 21.67 -2.68
N ASN A 103 -6.56 22.39 -3.81
CA ASN A 103 -5.62 22.14 -4.90
C ASN A 103 -4.19 22.52 -4.48
N LEU A 104 -3.24 21.63 -4.74
CA LEU A 104 -1.81 21.77 -4.44
C LEU A 104 -1.26 23.14 -4.84
N LYS A 105 -0.58 23.78 -3.90
CA LYS A 105 0.33 24.91 -4.13
C LYS A 105 1.75 24.45 -3.79
N GLY A 106 2.59 24.26 -4.81
CA GLY A 106 3.94 23.73 -4.62
C GLY A 106 4.18 22.42 -5.35
N GLN A 107 4.96 21.53 -4.74
CA GLN A 107 5.43 20.30 -5.38
C GLN A 107 4.68 19.09 -4.85
N SER A 108 4.35 18.16 -5.75
CA SER A 108 3.91 16.83 -5.35
C SER A 108 4.37 15.80 -6.37
N TYR A 109 4.90 14.70 -5.88
CA TYR A 109 5.43 13.64 -6.72
C TYR A 109 5.43 12.28 -6.04
N ALA A 110 5.52 11.23 -6.85
CA ALA A 110 5.77 9.88 -6.41
C ALA A 110 6.91 9.24 -7.23
N ASN A 111 8.01 8.93 -6.54
CA ASN A 111 9.06 8.06 -7.06
C ASN A 111 8.83 6.65 -6.54
N SER A 112 8.96 5.65 -7.41
CA SER A 112 8.95 4.25 -6.98
C SER A 112 10.06 3.46 -7.64
N PHE A 113 10.73 2.67 -6.83
CA PHE A 113 11.69 1.66 -7.26
C PHE A 113 11.20 0.30 -6.79
N GLN A 114 11.25 -0.70 -7.66
CA GLN A 114 10.93 -2.07 -7.31
C GLN A 114 11.98 -3.01 -7.86
N PHE A 115 12.42 -3.92 -7.00
CA PHE A 115 13.23 -5.07 -7.35
C PHE A 115 12.45 -6.34 -7.02
N LYS A 116 12.47 -7.33 -7.91
CA LYS A 116 11.77 -8.61 -7.71
C LYS A 116 12.55 -9.75 -8.34
N ILE A 117 12.61 -10.86 -7.60
CA ILE A 117 13.10 -12.16 -8.05
C ILE A 117 11.95 -13.16 -7.93
N ASP A 118 11.74 -13.93 -8.98
CA ASP A 118 10.87 -15.12 -9.03
C ASP A 118 11.75 -16.31 -9.40
N TYR A 119 11.79 -17.36 -8.58
CA TYR A 119 12.61 -18.54 -8.88
C TYR A 119 12.04 -19.82 -8.27
N GLU A 120 12.08 -20.92 -9.03
CA GLU A 120 11.82 -22.26 -8.52
C GLU A 120 13.10 -22.77 -7.81
N LEU A 121 13.22 -22.53 -6.50
CA LEU A 121 14.43 -22.85 -5.72
C LEU A 121 14.72 -24.35 -5.64
N LEU A 122 13.66 -25.17 -5.51
CA LEU A 122 13.68 -26.63 -5.58
C LEU A 122 12.49 -27.09 -6.41
N LYS A 123 12.51 -28.32 -6.92
CA LYS A 123 11.39 -28.83 -7.74
C LYS A 123 10.05 -28.69 -6.97
N ARG A 124 9.19 -27.80 -7.46
CA ARG A 124 7.87 -27.40 -6.93
C ARG A 124 7.92 -26.55 -5.66
N LEU A 125 9.06 -25.91 -5.37
CA LEU A 125 9.25 -24.91 -4.34
C LEU A 125 9.55 -23.58 -5.01
N ASP A 126 8.53 -22.78 -5.18
CA ASP A 126 8.60 -21.44 -5.75
C ASP A 126 8.93 -20.44 -4.65
N VAL A 127 9.87 -19.54 -4.94
CA VAL A 127 10.25 -18.43 -4.06
C VAL A 127 10.12 -17.13 -4.83
N ARG A 128 9.39 -16.18 -4.24
CA ARG A 128 9.30 -14.81 -4.72
C ARG A 128 9.82 -13.87 -3.66
N ILE A 129 10.79 -13.05 -4.02
CA ILE A 129 11.33 -11.98 -3.19
C ILE A 129 11.06 -10.68 -3.91
N ALA A 130 10.54 -9.68 -3.21
CA ALA A 130 10.45 -8.33 -3.75
C ALA A 130 10.78 -7.27 -2.70
N TYR A 131 11.36 -6.19 -3.17
CA TYR A 131 11.59 -4.99 -2.40
C TYR A 131 11.03 -3.80 -3.18
N ARG A 132 10.33 -2.91 -2.49
CA ARG A 132 9.83 -1.66 -3.07
C ARG A 132 10.24 -0.48 -2.19
N TYR A 133 10.76 0.55 -2.83
CA TYR A 133 11.02 1.86 -2.25
C TYR A 133 10.06 2.89 -2.87
N TYR A 134 9.40 3.66 -2.02
CA TYR A 134 8.49 4.75 -2.37
C TYR A 134 9.00 6.05 -1.74
N ASP A 135 9.27 7.04 -2.57
CA ASP A 135 9.49 8.42 -2.14
C ASP A 135 8.35 9.26 -2.69
N VAL A 136 7.32 9.42 -1.86
CA VAL A 136 6.07 10.13 -2.19
C VAL A 136 5.98 11.34 -1.29
N LYS A 137 5.95 12.52 -1.88
CA LYS A 137 5.88 13.79 -1.17
C LYS A 137 4.83 14.70 -1.76
N SER A 138 4.25 15.53 -0.91
CA SER A 138 3.33 16.60 -1.30
C SER A 138 3.61 17.81 -0.43
N THR A 139 3.35 19.00 -0.95
CA THR A 139 3.39 20.23 -0.17
C THR A 139 2.13 20.35 0.69
N TYR A 140 2.33 20.45 2.00
CA TYR A 140 1.30 20.72 3.03
C TYR A 140 1.60 22.10 3.62
N GLY A 141 0.67 23.05 3.50
CA GLY A 141 0.99 24.47 3.70
C GLY A 141 2.16 24.92 2.81
N ASP A 142 3.28 25.29 3.43
CA ASP A 142 4.51 25.71 2.74
C ASP A 142 5.63 24.64 2.78
N GLU A 143 5.37 23.46 3.36
CA GLU A 143 6.39 22.43 3.59
C GLU A 143 6.19 21.20 2.72
N LEU A 144 7.27 20.76 2.05
CA LEU A 144 7.28 19.50 1.29
C LEU A 144 7.51 18.31 2.25
N LYS A 145 6.45 17.58 2.56
CA LYS A 145 6.50 16.44 3.49
C LYS A 145 6.24 15.12 2.78
N GLN A 146 6.69 14.03 3.40
CA GLN A 146 6.32 12.69 2.96
C GLN A 146 4.82 12.46 3.15
N ALA A 147 4.19 11.81 2.17
CA ALA A 147 2.79 11.43 2.27
C ALA A 147 2.55 10.57 3.53
N PRO A 148 1.57 10.93 4.39
CA PRO A 148 1.32 10.23 5.63
C PRO A 148 0.78 8.81 5.41
N LEU A 149 0.96 7.95 6.40
CA LEU A 149 0.47 6.57 6.48
C LEU A 149 0.97 5.64 5.36
N LEU A 150 1.90 6.12 4.53
CA LEU A 150 2.52 5.38 3.45
C LEU A 150 3.93 4.92 3.85
N SER A 151 4.16 3.61 3.83
CA SER A 151 5.51 3.10 4.08
C SER A 151 6.43 3.34 2.87
N PRO A 152 7.58 4.01 3.06
CA PRO A 152 8.58 4.18 2.01
C PRO A 152 9.28 2.87 1.69
N HIS A 153 9.54 2.00 2.67
CA HIS A 153 10.20 0.71 2.45
C HIS A 153 9.22 -0.45 2.58
N ARG A 154 9.19 -1.36 1.61
CA ARG A 154 8.34 -2.56 1.67
C ARG A 154 9.12 -3.79 1.25
N GLY A 155 9.12 -4.79 2.11
CA GLY A 155 9.70 -6.11 1.85
C GLY A 155 8.60 -7.14 1.61
N PHE A 156 8.87 -8.07 0.70
CA PHE A 156 7.96 -9.17 0.39
C PHE A 156 8.78 -10.45 0.19
N LEU A 157 8.34 -11.52 0.84
CA LEU A 157 8.82 -12.88 0.61
C LEU A 157 7.61 -13.80 0.52
N ASN A 158 7.54 -14.62 -0.52
CA ASN A 158 6.59 -15.71 -0.63
C ASN A 158 7.34 -17.01 -0.91
N ILE A 159 6.94 -18.06 -0.23
CA ILE A 159 7.42 -19.42 -0.41
C ILE A 159 6.20 -20.30 -0.64
N ALA A 160 6.13 -20.92 -1.81
CA ALA A 160 5.03 -21.77 -2.21
C ALA A 160 5.54 -23.17 -2.57
N TYR A 161 4.98 -24.21 -1.97
CA TYR A 161 5.36 -25.60 -2.23
C TYR A 161 4.18 -26.43 -2.73
N ASN A 162 4.36 -27.12 -3.86
CA ASN A 162 3.40 -28.06 -4.43
C ASN A 162 3.91 -29.52 -4.31
N SER A 163 3.25 -30.34 -3.50
CA SER A 163 3.61 -31.75 -3.33
C SER A 163 3.16 -32.63 -4.51
N ARG A 164 3.67 -33.87 -4.60
CA ARG A 164 3.21 -34.84 -5.64
C ARG A 164 1.76 -35.26 -5.41
N LYS A 165 1.33 -35.20 -4.15
CA LYS A 165 0.00 -35.60 -3.72
C LYS A 165 -0.94 -34.39 -3.68
N HIS A 166 -0.76 -33.38 -4.53
CA HIS A 166 -1.68 -32.24 -4.66
C HIS A 166 -1.96 -31.43 -3.38
N TRP A 167 -1.08 -31.50 -2.39
CA TRP A 167 -1.00 -30.50 -1.33
C TRP A 167 -0.27 -29.26 -1.83
N LYS A 168 -0.78 -28.08 -1.47
CA LYS A 168 -0.13 -26.79 -1.65
C LYS A 168 0.08 -26.14 -0.30
N PHE A 169 1.25 -25.57 -0.10
CA PHE A 169 1.60 -24.81 1.09
C PHE A 169 2.09 -23.45 0.63
N ASP A 170 1.56 -22.39 1.21
CA ASP A 170 1.94 -21.00 0.93
C ASP A 170 2.28 -20.31 2.25
N ALA A 171 3.39 -19.59 2.26
CA ALA A 171 3.74 -18.68 3.34
C ALA A 171 4.23 -17.37 2.74
N THR A 172 3.64 -16.27 3.20
CA THR A 172 3.94 -14.92 2.71
C THR A 172 4.29 -14.02 3.88
N LEU A 173 5.44 -13.36 3.82
CA LEU A 173 5.88 -12.31 4.72
C LEU A 173 5.83 -10.96 4.00
N ASN A 174 5.12 -10.00 4.60
CA ASN A 174 5.10 -8.61 4.18
C ASN A 174 5.73 -7.75 5.28
N ILE A 175 6.79 -7.00 4.97
CA ILE A 175 7.43 -6.06 5.90
C ILE A 175 7.06 -4.64 5.46
N GLN A 176 6.59 -3.84 6.41
CA GLN A 176 6.32 -2.41 6.24
C GLN A 176 7.34 -1.63 7.08
N GLY A 177 8.08 -0.74 6.42
CA GLY A 177 8.91 0.26 7.07
C GLY A 177 8.10 1.27 7.88
N SER A 178 8.83 2.11 8.61
CA SER A 178 8.26 3.20 9.40
C SER A 178 7.46 4.16 8.52
N LYS A 179 6.23 4.46 8.93
CA LYS A 179 5.32 5.37 8.24
C LYS A 179 5.27 6.67 9.01
N ARG A 180 5.23 7.79 8.29
CA ARG A 180 4.88 9.07 8.90
C ARG A 180 3.42 9.05 9.34
N ILE A 181 3.15 9.49 10.56
CA ILE A 181 1.80 9.67 11.10
C ILE A 181 1.55 11.20 11.09
N PRO A 182 0.45 11.69 10.50
CA PRO A 182 0.11 13.09 10.62
C PRO A 182 -0.14 13.39 12.10
N SER A 183 0.67 14.28 12.67
CA SER A 183 0.53 14.75 14.03
C SER A 183 0.63 16.26 14.03
N ILE A 184 -0.28 16.89 14.75
CA ILE A 184 -0.13 18.25 15.23
C ILE A 184 0.15 18.10 16.71
N GLU A 185 1.12 18.83 17.24
CA GLU A 185 1.28 18.95 18.69
C GLU A 185 -0.02 19.56 19.25
N ALA A 186 -0.95 18.71 19.67
CA ALA A 186 -2.09 19.16 20.43
C ALA A 186 -1.55 19.68 21.75
N GLU A 187 -1.98 20.88 22.14
CA GLU A 187 -1.64 21.53 23.41
C GLU A 187 -1.88 20.59 24.62
N ASN A 188 -2.77 19.60 24.45
CA ASN A 188 -2.96 18.47 25.35
C ASN A 188 -2.12 17.24 24.92
N GLN A 189 -1.04 16.97 25.67
CA GLN A 189 -0.14 15.81 25.50
C GLN A 189 -0.86 14.43 25.51
N ILE A 190 -2.08 14.36 26.07
CA ILE A 190 -2.86 13.12 26.24
C ILE A 190 -3.24 12.46 24.90
N TYR A 191 -3.42 13.24 23.84
CA TYR A 191 -3.82 12.73 22.52
C TYR A 191 -2.69 12.79 21.49
N SER A 192 -1.46 13.04 21.95
CA SER A 192 -0.29 13.05 21.07
C SER A 192 0.00 11.66 20.52
N ARG A 193 0.27 11.59 19.21
CA ARG A 193 0.71 10.38 18.53
C ARG A 193 2.19 10.51 18.21
N PRO A 194 2.95 9.40 18.22
CA PRO A 194 4.28 9.40 17.64
C PRO A 194 4.22 9.92 16.20
N GLU A 195 5.20 10.71 15.78
CA GLU A 195 5.31 11.20 14.40
C GLU A 195 5.51 10.07 13.38
N THR A 196 5.95 8.90 13.86
CA THR A 196 6.20 7.74 13.01
C THR A 196 5.72 6.42 13.62
N SER A 197 5.33 5.48 12.75
CA SER A 197 5.00 4.12 13.14
C SER A 197 6.27 3.28 13.34
N PRO A 198 6.23 2.21 14.16
CA PRO A 198 7.27 1.19 14.13
C PRO A 198 7.33 0.47 12.76
N VAL A 199 8.45 -0.18 12.50
CA VAL A 199 8.57 -1.18 11.42
C VAL A 199 7.85 -2.44 11.87
N PHE A 200 7.07 -3.06 10.98
CA PHE A 200 6.34 -4.28 11.32
C PHE A 200 6.26 -5.27 10.17
N GLY A 201 6.03 -6.54 10.52
CA GLY A 201 5.91 -7.64 9.57
C GLY A 201 4.59 -8.40 9.77
N LEU A 202 3.95 -8.79 8.68
CA LEU A 202 2.77 -9.64 8.67
C LEU A 202 3.11 -10.95 7.97
N VAL A 203 2.80 -12.07 8.62
CA VAL A 203 2.92 -13.40 8.04
C VAL A 203 1.53 -13.95 7.79
N ASN A 204 1.30 -14.36 6.55
CA ASN A 204 0.11 -15.06 6.12
C ASN A 204 0.50 -16.45 5.65
N THR A 205 -0.31 -17.45 5.95
CA THR A 205 -0.06 -18.83 5.53
C THR A 205 -1.33 -19.47 5.02
N GLN A 206 -1.20 -20.40 4.07
CA GLN A 206 -2.32 -21.20 3.60
C GLN A 206 -1.86 -22.60 3.26
N ILE A 207 -2.65 -23.59 3.66
CA ILE A 207 -2.53 -24.97 3.20
C ILE A 207 -3.77 -25.33 2.40
N SER A 208 -3.60 -25.98 1.25
CA SER A 208 -4.70 -26.53 0.49
C SER A 208 -4.43 -27.94 0.02
N LYS A 209 -5.49 -28.71 -0.14
CA LYS A 209 -5.47 -30.07 -0.68
C LYS A 209 -6.48 -30.16 -1.80
N LYS A 210 -6.00 -30.50 -2.99
CA LYS A 210 -6.85 -30.86 -4.12
C LYS A 210 -7.02 -32.38 -4.14
N TRP A 211 -8.27 -32.85 -4.16
CA TRP A 211 -8.58 -34.29 -4.23
C TRP A 211 -8.78 -34.76 -5.67
N ASN A 212 -9.39 -33.91 -6.49
CA ASN A 212 -9.60 -34.13 -7.91
C ASN A 212 -9.66 -32.78 -8.62
N GLU A 213 -9.91 -32.77 -9.93
CA GLU A 213 -9.96 -31.53 -10.71
C GLU A 213 -11.02 -30.52 -10.24
N LYS A 214 -12.08 -31.00 -9.58
CA LYS A 214 -13.25 -30.24 -9.18
C LYS A 214 -13.25 -29.80 -7.71
N PHE A 215 -12.55 -30.51 -6.82
CA PHE A 215 -12.66 -30.32 -5.37
C PHE A 215 -11.31 -30.04 -4.71
N GLU A 216 -11.24 -28.90 -4.02
CA GLU A 216 -10.13 -28.46 -3.20
C GLU A 216 -10.66 -27.86 -1.88
N VAL A 217 -9.94 -28.04 -0.79
CA VAL A 217 -10.22 -27.45 0.51
C VAL A 217 -8.95 -26.78 0.96
N TYR A 218 -9.13 -25.67 1.65
CA TYR A 218 -8.04 -24.86 2.13
C TYR A 218 -8.33 -24.38 3.55
N LEU A 219 -7.25 -24.19 4.29
CA LEU A 219 -7.19 -23.57 5.60
C LEU A 219 -6.09 -22.51 5.52
N GLY A 220 -6.40 -21.29 5.91
CA GLY A 220 -5.45 -20.19 5.91
C GLY A 220 -5.51 -19.34 7.17
N GLY A 221 -4.42 -18.63 7.40
CA GLY A 221 -4.26 -17.68 8.48
C GLY A 221 -3.65 -16.40 7.95
N GLU A 222 -4.25 -15.25 8.29
CA GLU A 222 -3.67 -13.93 8.08
C GLU A 222 -3.10 -13.41 9.39
N ASN A 223 -1.98 -12.68 9.30
CA ASN A 223 -1.31 -12.06 10.43
C ASN A 223 -1.08 -13.05 11.59
N ILE A 224 -0.51 -14.22 11.28
CA ILE A 224 -0.34 -15.32 12.25
C ILE A 224 0.59 -14.97 13.42
N LEU A 225 1.40 -13.91 13.28
CA LEU A 225 2.22 -13.34 14.35
C LEU A 225 1.45 -12.36 15.26
N ASN A 226 0.15 -12.15 15.00
CA ASN A 226 -0.75 -11.31 15.78
C ASN A 226 -0.29 -9.85 15.95
N TYR A 227 0.37 -9.29 14.95
CA TYR A 227 0.81 -7.89 15.03
C TYR A 227 -0.38 -6.95 14.96
N LYS A 228 -0.49 -5.99 15.89
CA LYS A 228 -1.56 -5.01 15.93
C LYS A 228 -1.00 -3.62 16.18
N GLN A 229 -1.62 -2.63 15.55
CA GLN A 229 -1.50 -1.24 15.99
C GLN A 229 -2.10 -1.13 17.40
N GLN A 230 -1.30 -0.61 18.34
CA GLN A 230 -1.79 -0.25 19.66
C GLN A 230 -2.57 1.06 19.57
N ASP A 231 -3.63 1.18 20.38
CA ASP A 231 -4.48 2.36 20.49
C ASP A 231 -4.90 2.94 19.12
N PRO A 232 -5.62 2.16 18.28
CA PRO A 232 -5.97 2.59 16.92
C PRO A 232 -6.96 3.76 16.87
N ILE A 233 -7.61 4.09 17.98
CA ILE A 233 -8.63 5.14 18.09
C ILE A 233 -8.19 6.13 19.16
N ILE A 234 -8.23 7.42 18.85
CA ILE A 234 -8.05 8.52 19.80
C ILE A 234 -9.40 8.79 20.48
N SER A 235 -9.41 8.96 21.81
CA SER A 235 -10.61 9.28 22.59
C SER A 235 -11.76 8.28 22.36
N ALA A 236 -11.43 6.98 22.34
CA ALA A 236 -12.38 5.89 22.05
C ALA A 236 -13.52 5.81 23.07
N GLU A 237 -13.25 6.23 24.31
CA GLU A 237 -14.18 6.34 25.43
C GLU A 237 -15.21 7.47 25.26
N ASN A 238 -14.94 8.44 24.39
CA ASN A 238 -15.82 9.57 24.11
C ASN A 238 -16.01 9.75 22.58
N PRO A 239 -16.80 8.87 21.93
CA PRO A 239 -16.91 8.82 20.46
C PRO A 239 -17.62 10.02 19.83
N TYR A 240 -18.30 10.85 20.64
CA TYR A 240 -18.92 12.10 20.20
C TYR A 240 -18.14 13.34 20.70
N GLY A 241 -16.99 13.13 21.33
CA GLY A 241 -16.13 14.19 21.83
C GLY A 241 -15.36 14.90 20.72
N PRO A 242 -14.87 16.12 20.97
CA PRO A 242 -14.15 16.91 19.96
C PRO A 242 -12.82 16.28 19.52
N PHE A 243 -12.27 15.33 20.28
CA PHE A 243 -10.99 14.67 20.02
C PHE A 243 -11.10 13.25 19.49
N PHE A 244 -12.32 12.75 19.21
CA PHE A 244 -12.48 11.40 18.68
C PHE A 244 -11.89 11.30 17.26
N ASP A 245 -11.02 10.31 17.06
CA ASP A 245 -10.40 10.07 15.74
C ASP A 245 -10.02 8.60 15.57
N ALA A 246 -10.69 7.91 14.64
CA ALA A 246 -10.40 6.54 14.22
C ALA A 246 -9.77 6.46 12.82
N SER A 247 -9.28 7.59 12.29
CA SER A 247 -8.75 7.70 10.92
C SER A 247 -7.24 7.45 10.82
N LEU A 248 -6.50 7.54 11.93
CA LEU A 248 -5.03 7.42 11.97
C LEU A 248 -4.52 5.96 12.05
N ILE A 249 -4.95 5.13 11.10
CA ILE A 249 -4.60 3.70 11.05
C ILE A 249 -3.32 3.50 10.21
N TRP A 250 -2.20 3.21 10.88
CA TRP A 250 -0.91 2.91 10.26
C TRP A 250 -0.60 1.40 10.19
N GLY A 251 -1.28 0.56 10.98
CA GLY A 251 -1.08 -0.90 11.03
C GLY A 251 -2.38 -1.69 11.10
N PRO A 252 -2.32 -3.03 11.20
CA PRO A 252 -3.52 -3.85 11.36
C PRO A 252 -4.22 -3.54 12.68
N VAL A 253 -5.54 -3.32 12.63
CA VAL A 253 -6.38 -3.22 13.83
C VAL A 253 -6.73 -4.61 14.36
N PHE A 254 -6.97 -5.55 13.45
CA PHE A 254 -7.28 -6.93 13.78
C PHE A 254 -6.02 -7.80 13.87
N GLY A 255 -6.06 -8.77 14.76
CA GLY A 255 -4.98 -9.74 14.98
C GLY A 255 -5.02 -10.89 13.99
N ILE A 256 -4.70 -12.08 14.50
CA ILE A 256 -4.81 -13.33 13.75
C ILE A 256 -6.23 -13.48 13.22
N LYS A 257 -6.36 -13.76 11.92
CA LYS A 257 -7.61 -14.22 11.31
C LYS A 257 -7.39 -15.61 10.75
N VAL A 258 -8.26 -16.54 11.10
CA VAL A 258 -8.23 -17.91 10.58
C VAL A 258 -9.46 -18.12 9.71
N TYR A 259 -9.28 -18.71 8.53
CA TYR A 259 -10.36 -19.01 7.60
C TYR A 259 -10.18 -20.39 7.00
N ALA A 260 -11.29 -21.06 6.72
CA ALA A 260 -11.31 -22.33 6.00
C ALA A 260 -12.39 -22.26 4.93
N GLY A 261 -12.19 -23.01 3.85
CA GLY A 261 -13.16 -23.06 2.78
C GLY A 261 -12.93 -24.21 1.82
N LEU A 262 -13.89 -24.38 0.91
CA LEU A 262 -13.83 -25.34 -0.18
C LEU A 262 -13.98 -24.60 -1.50
N ARG A 263 -13.40 -25.17 -2.55
CA ARG A 263 -13.49 -24.71 -3.93
C ARG A 263 -14.05 -25.84 -4.77
N LEU A 264 -15.17 -25.54 -5.44
CA LEU A 264 -15.81 -26.41 -6.41
C LEU A 264 -15.70 -25.80 -7.79
N THR A 265 -15.04 -26.50 -8.71
CA THR A 265 -15.04 -26.13 -10.14
C THR A 265 -16.19 -26.88 -10.81
N ILE A 266 -17.19 -26.13 -11.26
CA ILE A 266 -18.33 -26.65 -12.01
C ILE A 266 -18.08 -26.32 -13.49
N LEU A 267 -18.18 -27.36 -14.34
CA LEU A 267 -18.16 -27.25 -15.80
C LEU A 267 -19.58 -27.06 -16.31
#